data_AF-A0A5B1CQ60-F1
#
_entry.id   AF-A0A5B1CQ60-F1
#
_cell.length_a   1.000
_cell.length_b   1.000
_cell.length_c   1.000
_cell.angle_alpha   90.00
_cell.angle_beta   90.00
_cell.angle_gamma   90.00
#
_symmetry.space_group_name_H-M   'P 1'
#
loop_
_entity.id
_entity.type
_entity.pdbx_description
1 polymer ?
#
loop_
_entity_poly.entity_id
_entity_poly.type
_entity_poly.pdbx_seq_one_letter_code
_entity_poly.pdbx_strand_id
1 'polypeptide(L)'
;MNKLIQASGACLMLVLPTPMVGAKESSKETADVKSTTAELSVPPLDHIAYPMSRPDWCDAEPDFTQPDHKIVVTAGPCDSADQCDEQLKWMQRAAVVTYANGIVDSPSEFDLSSLSDQDIDDKVISRRYEGPVTVGGETKYEKVVQLAFTPKIRDQIHEAARGIEVRRRLGFLAFAGVVGTTLLVCSSGLLGIASRRVSRRTAAIP
;
A
#
# COMPACT_ATOMS: atom_id res chain seq x y z
N MET A 1 -8.94 33.05 -40.49
CA MET A 1 -9.50 31.94 -39.68
C MET A 1 -8.30 31.16 -39.12
N ASN A 2 -7.68 31.61 -38.03
CA ASN A 2 -7.89 31.17 -36.63
C ASN A 2 -7.87 29.64 -36.46
N LYS A 3 -7.04 28.95 -35.66
CA LYS A 3 -5.96 29.23 -34.69
C LYS A 3 -5.12 27.93 -34.61
N LEU A 4 -3.79 27.97 -34.67
CA LEU A 4 -2.84 28.11 -33.56
C LEU A 4 -2.73 26.84 -32.68
N ILE A 5 -1.64 26.11 -32.95
CA ILE A 5 -1.08 25.00 -32.16
C ILE A 5 -0.69 25.55 -30.79
N GLN A 6 -1.20 24.95 -29.71
CA GLN A 6 -0.80 25.28 -28.34
C GLN A 6 -0.20 24.03 -27.69
N ALA A 7 1.12 23.90 -27.83
CA ALA A 7 1.95 23.13 -26.92
C ALA A 7 2.35 24.09 -25.78
N SER A 8 1.99 23.76 -24.55
CA SER A 8 2.45 24.50 -23.38
C SER A 8 2.93 23.49 -22.34
N GLY A 9 4.25 23.28 -22.32
CA GLY A 9 4.93 22.88 -21.12
C GLY A 9 5.01 24.08 -20.17
N ALA A 10 4.91 23.83 -18.87
CA ALA A 10 5.44 24.71 -17.84
C ALA A 10 5.60 23.88 -16.56
N CYS A 11 6.86 23.79 -16.10
CA CYS A 11 7.29 23.19 -14.86
C CYS A 11 6.50 23.73 -13.66
N LEU A 12 6.03 22.81 -12.82
CA LEU A 12 5.58 23.12 -11.47
C LEU A 12 6.82 23.29 -10.58
N MET A 13 7.31 24.53 -10.43
CA MET A 13 8.33 24.86 -9.43
C MET A 13 7.64 25.12 -8.08
N LEU A 14 7.66 24.13 -7.20
CA LEU A 14 7.28 24.27 -5.79
C LEU A 14 8.45 24.92 -5.04
N VAL A 15 8.34 26.22 -4.77
CA VAL A 15 9.22 26.94 -3.84
C VAL A 15 8.60 26.87 -2.45
N LEU A 16 9.24 26.13 -1.54
CA LEU A 16 8.92 26.15 -0.11
C LEU A 16 9.68 27.32 0.55
N PRO A 17 9.03 28.18 1.35
CA PRO A 17 9.73 29.18 2.15
C PRO A 17 10.37 28.55 3.39
N THR A 18 11.67 28.78 3.57
CA THR A 18 12.41 28.55 4.82
C THR A 18 12.04 29.61 5.87
N PRO A 19 11.83 29.26 7.15
CA PRO A 19 11.80 30.26 8.21
C PRO A 19 13.21 30.82 8.47
N MET A 20 13.29 32.16 8.53
CA MET A 20 14.49 32.94 8.83
C MET A 20 15.08 32.60 10.19
N VAL A 21 16.39 32.33 10.18
CA VAL A 21 17.29 32.51 11.32
C VAL A 21 17.37 34.01 11.62
N GLY A 22 16.90 34.40 12.81
CA GLY A 22 17.09 35.73 13.38
C GLY A 22 18.03 35.65 14.58
N ALA A 23 19.27 36.09 14.39
CA ALA A 23 20.21 36.34 15.47
C ALA A 23 20.11 37.81 15.91
N LYS A 24 20.03 38.08 17.22
CA LYS A 24 20.77 39.16 17.89
C LYS A 24 20.74 39.06 19.41
N GLU A 25 21.93 39.25 19.97
CA GLU A 25 22.35 39.23 21.37
C GLU A 25 21.56 40.18 22.29
N SER A 26 21.46 39.80 23.57
CA SER A 26 21.37 40.75 24.67
C SER A 26 22.20 40.23 25.84
N SER A 27 23.26 40.97 26.16
CA SER A 27 24.13 40.80 27.31
C SER A 27 23.56 41.59 28.50
N LYS A 28 23.34 40.93 29.65
CA LYS A 28 23.88 41.39 30.95
C LYS A 28 23.61 40.42 32.10
N GLU A 29 24.67 40.31 32.88
CA GLU A 29 25.02 39.51 34.05
C GLU A 29 24.17 39.73 35.33
N THR A 30 24.34 38.77 36.26
CA THR A 30 24.11 38.77 37.72
C THR A 30 22.73 38.36 38.28
N ALA A 31 22.66 37.17 38.88
CA ALA A 31 22.56 36.99 40.34
C ALA A 31 22.31 35.51 40.71
N ASP A 32 23.21 35.01 41.55
CA ASP A 32 23.14 33.76 42.29
C ASP A 32 21.79 33.58 43.01
N VAL A 33 21.00 32.60 42.55
CA VAL A 33 20.09 31.83 43.40
C VAL A 33 20.31 30.38 43.03
N LYS A 34 21.06 29.68 43.89
CA LYS A 34 21.18 28.22 43.91
C LYS A 34 19.81 27.57 44.18
N SER A 35 18.89 27.70 43.24
CA SER A 35 17.75 26.81 43.08
C SER A 35 18.30 25.57 42.40
N THR A 36 18.41 24.47 43.12
CA THR A 36 18.41 23.15 42.51
C THR A 36 17.02 22.92 41.88
N THR A 37 16.73 23.68 40.84
CA THR A 37 15.72 23.34 39.86
C THR A 37 16.31 22.12 39.18
N ALA A 38 15.90 20.93 39.61
CA ALA A 38 16.08 19.75 38.78
C ALA A 38 15.42 20.13 37.45
N GLU A 39 16.23 20.41 36.43
CA GLU A 39 15.73 20.60 35.08
C GLU A 39 14.96 19.31 34.78
N LEU A 40 13.63 19.43 34.76
CA LEU A 40 12.70 18.41 34.34
C LEU A 40 12.97 18.19 32.84
N SER A 41 14.05 17.49 32.54
CA SER A 41 14.38 16.97 31.23
C SER A 41 13.42 15.81 30.97
N VAL A 42 12.14 16.16 30.83
CA VAL A 42 11.11 15.22 30.43
C VAL A 42 11.37 14.94 28.96
N PRO A 43 11.52 13.66 28.57
CA PRO A 43 11.67 13.32 27.16
C PRO A 43 10.48 13.93 26.40
N PRO A 44 10.71 14.50 25.20
CA PRO A 44 9.62 15.02 24.40
C PRO A 44 8.57 13.93 24.22
N LEU A 45 7.30 14.32 24.13
CA LEU A 45 6.16 13.39 24.13
C LEU A 45 6.28 12.32 23.03
N ASP A 46 6.98 12.65 21.94
CA ASP A 46 7.19 11.78 20.78
C ASP A 46 8.48 10.94 20.84
N HIS A 47 9.29 11.07 21.90
CA HIS A 47 10.51 10.27 22.04
C HIS A 47 10.16 8.82 22.38
N ILE A 48 10.61 7.91 21.50
CA ILE A 48 10.47 6.48 21.68
C ILE A 48 11.81 5.92 22.18
N ALA A 49 11.78 5.35 23.39
CA ALA A 49 12.92 4.63 23.96
C ALA A 49 12.65 3.12 23.93
N TYR A 50 13.51 2.40 23.23
CA TYR A 50 13.44 0.95 23.11
C TYR A 50 14.26 0.26 24.21
N PRO A 51 13.82 -0.91 24.71
CA PRO A 51 14.58 -1.67 25.68
C PRO A 51 15.80 -2.33 25.05
N MET A 52 16.86 -2.54 25.83
CA MET A 52 18.08 -3.26 25.40
C MET A 52 17.81 -4.73 25.01
N SER A 53 16.64 -5.27 25.40
CA SER A 53 16.19 -6.60 25.00
C SER A 53 15.62 -6.65 23.58
N ARG A 54 15.38 -5.51 22.93
CA ARG A 54 14.84 -5.45 21.57
C ARG A 54 15.91 -5.95 20.59
N PRO A 55 15.63 -7.01 19.81
CA PRO A 55 16.60 -7.54 18.86
C PRO A 55 16.95 -6.55 17.75
N ASP A 56 18.22 -6.51 17.34
CA ASP A 56 18.71 -5.61 16.28
C ASP A 56 18.01 -5.81 14.93
N TRP A 57 17.49 -7.02 14.67
CA TRP A 57 16.78 -7.30 13.42
C TRP A 57 15.43 -6.57 13.31
N CYS A 58 14.90 -6.01 14.40
CA CYS A 58 13.66 -5.24 14.39
C CYS A 58 13.77 -3.92 13.61
N ASP A 59 14.99 -3.39 13.42
CA ASP A 59 15.26 -2.17 12.64
C ASP A 59 15.92 -2.46 11.29
N ALA A 60 15.99 -3.74 10.89
CA ALA A 60 16.60 -4.12 9.63
C ALA A 60 15.79 -3.60 8.44
N GLU A 61 16.48 -2.98 7.48
CA GLU A 61 15.88 -2.60 6.20
C GLU A 61 15.47 -3.85 5.39
N PRO A 62 14.50 -3.72 4.47
CA PRO A 62 14.14 -4.79 3.56
C PRO A 62 15.34 -5.27 2.74
N ASP A 63 15.62 -6.58 2.79
CA ASP A 63 16.70 -7.21 2.01
C ASP A 63 16.10 -8.05 0.89
N PHE A 64 16.33 -7.64 -0.35
CA PHE A 64 15.91 -8.35 -1.57
C PHE A 64 17.10 -8.97 -2.33
N THR A 65 18.31 -8.93 -1.77
CA THR A 65 19.53 -9.39 -2.46
C THR A 65 19.80 -10.87 -2.22
N GLN A 66 19.32 -11.39 -1.09
CA GLN A 66 19.47 -12.79 -0.70
C GLN A 66 18.42 -13.69 -1.36
N PRO A 67 18.66 -15.01 -1.46
CA PRO A 67 17.67 -15.96 -1.98
C PRO A 67 16.35 -15.91 -1.21
N ASP A 68 16.36 -15.54 0.08
CA ASP A 68 15.18 -15.28 0.89
C ASP A 68 15.03 -13.78 1.10
N HIS A 69 13.99 -13.18 0.52
CA HIS A 69 13.73 -11.76 0.71
C HIS A 69 13.15 -11.53 2.10
N LYS A 70 13.67 -10.55 2.84
CA LYS A 70 13.28 -10.28 4.22
C LYS A 70 12.66 -8.91 4.33
N ILE A 71 11.52 -8.82 5.00
CA ILE A 71 10.84 -7.56 5.29
C ILE A 71 10.45 -7.56 6.76
N VAL A 72 10.75 -6.47 7.46
CA VAL A 72 10.35 -6.29 8.85
C VAL A 72 9.06 -5.46 8.89
N VAL A 73 8.09 -5.93 9.67
CA VAL A 73 6.81 -5.26 9.89
C VAL A 73 6.64 -5.00 11.37
N THR A 74 6.45 -3.73 11.72
CA THR A 74 6.36 -3.26 13.09
C THR A 74 4.97 -2.66 13.33
N ALA A 75 4.30 -3.13 14.37
CA ALA A 75 3.05 -2.56 14.89
C ALA A 75 3.30 -1.97 16.28
N GLY A 76 2.91 -0.71 16.46
CA GLY A 76 3.11 0.05 17.68
C GLY A 76 3.54 1.48 17.42
N PRO A 77 3.66 2.31 18.47
CA PRO A 77 3.40 1.98 19.88
C PRO A 77 1.88 1.91 20.21
N CYS A 78 1.41 0.80 20.79
CA CYS A 78 -0.01 0.61 21.17
C CYS A 78 -0.23 0.69 22.68
N ASP A 79 -1.45 1.02 23.10
CA ASP A 79 -1.81 1.09 24.52
C ASP A 79 -2.04 -0.31 25.14
N SER A 80 -2.34 -1.32 24.31
CA SER A 80 -2.42 -2.72 24.72
C SER A 80 -1.78 -3.67 23.72
N ALA A 81 -1.40 -4.86 24.18
CA ALA A 81 -0.88 -5.93 23.33
C ALA A 81 -1.91 -6.37 22.26
N ASP A 82 -3.19 -6.45 22.63
CA ASP A 82 -4.27 -6.85 21.72
C ASP A 82 -4.47 -5.85 20.57
N GLN A 83 -4.37 -4.55 20.84
CA GLN A 83 -4.43 -3.52 19.79
C GLN A 83 -3.27 -3.67 18.80
N CYS A 84 -2.09 -3.98 19.31
CA CYS A 84 -0.92 -4.25 18.49
C CYS A 84 -1.10 -5.52 17.65
N ASP A 85 -1.76 -6.57 18.15
CA ASP A 85 -2.07 -7.76 17.36
C ASP A 85 -3.02 -7.47 16.20
N GLU A 86 -4.07 -6.68 16.43
CA GLU A 86 -4.98 -6.26 15.37
C GLU A 86 -4.24 -5.44 14.31
N GLN A 87 -3.48 -4.42 14.73
CA GLN A 87 -2.70 -3.59 13.82
C GLN A 87 -1.67 -4.41 13.04
N LEU A 88 -0.99 -5.34 13.70
CA LEU A 88 0.02 -6.19 13.09
C LEU A 88 -0.58 -7.04 11.96
N LYS A 89 -1.77 -7.63 12.14
CA LYS A 89 -2.44 -8.42 11.10
C LYS A 89 -2.68 -7.60 9.83
N TRP A 90 -3.14 -6.37 9.96
CA TRP A 90 -3.35 -5.47 8.82
C TRP A 90 -2.03 -5.11 8.13
N MET A 91 -1.00 -4.77 8.92
CA MET A 91 0.31 -4.39 8.39
C MET A 91 1.02 -5.56 7.71
N GLN A 92 0.92 -6.77 8.26
CA GLN A 92 1.44 -8.00 7.64
C GLN A 92 0.81 -8.25 6.27
N ARG A 93 -0.54 -8.21 6.19
CA ARG A 93 -1.26 -8.34 4.92
C ARG A 93 -0.81 -7.29 3.91
N ALA A 94 -0.76 -6.03 4.33
CA ALA A 94 -0.32 -4.94 3.47
C ALA A 94 1.10 -5.17 2.94
N ALA A 95 2.04 -5.58 3.81
CA ALA A 95 3.41 -5.87 3.41
C ALA A 95 3.51 -7.02 2.41
N VAL A 96 2.74 -8.10 2.61
CA VAL A 96 2.71 -9.23 1.67
C VAL A 96 2.15 -8.80 0.31
N VAL A 97 1.10 -7.98 0.28
CA VAL A 97 0.54 -7.46 -0.98
C VAL A 97 1.52 -6.55 -1.69
N THR A 98 2.10 -5.59 -0.97
CA THR A 98 3.08 -4.66 -1.53
C THR A 98 4.26 -5.43 -2.12
N TYR A 99 4.71 -6.47 -1.43
CA TYR A 99 5.76 -7.35 -1.92
C TYR A 99 5.33 -8.14 -3.17
N ALA A 100 4.15 -8.78 -3.13
CA ALA A 100 3.61 -9.54 -4.26
C ALA A 100 3.45 -8.65 -5.50
N ASN A 101 2.94 -7.43 -5.33
CA ASN A 101 2.81 -6.44 -6.39
C ASN A 101 4.18 -5.99 -6.91
N GLY A 102 5.20 -5.87 -6.06
CA GLY A 102 6.55 -5.51 -6.49
C GLY A 102 7.23 -6.56 -7.37
N ILE A 103 6.86 -7.83 -7.25
CA ILE A 103 7.47 -8.94 -8.02
C ILE A 103 6.64 -9.37 -9.24
N VAL A 104 5.39 -8.93 -9.34
CA VAL A 104 4.48 -9.30 -10.44
C VAL A 104 4.37 -8.13 -11.43
N ASP A 105 4.49 -8.42 -12.73
CA ASP A 105 4.45 -7.41 -13.80
C ASP A 105 3.11 -6.63 -13.88
N SER A 106 2.04 -7.17 -13.30
CA SER A 106 0.70 -6.58 -13.26
C SER A 106 0.21 -6.36 -11.81
N PRO A 107 0.74 -5.32 -11.12
CA PRO A 107 0.59 -5.11 -9.67
C PRO A 107 -0.80 -4.65 -9.18
N SER A 108 -1.73 -4.31 -10.07
CA SER A 108 -2.97 -3.64 -9.65
C SER A 108 -4.07 -4.58 -9.13
N GLU A 109 -3.87 -5.90 -9.18
CA GLU A 109 -4.97 -6.87 -9.04
C GLU A 109 -4.62 -8.10 -8.17
N PHE A 110 -3.51 -8.09 -7.41
CA PHE A 110 -3.25 -9.17 -6.47
C PHE A 110 -4.29 -9.15 -5.35
N ASP A 111 -5.25 -10.08 -5.42
CA ASP A 111 -6.31 -10.20 -4.43
C ASP A 111 -5.85 -11.01 -3.22
N LEU A 112 -5.85 -10.33 -2.06
CA LEU A 112 -5.61 -10.90 -0.74
C LEU A 112 -6.55 -12.05 -0.39
N SER A 113 -7.72 -12.16 -1.04
CA SER A 113 -8.68 -13.24 -0.76
C SER A 113 -8.08 -14.64 -0.93
N SER A 114 -7.01 -14.76 -1.71
CA SER A 114 -6.30 -16.02 -1.96
C SER A 114 -5.33 -16.42 -0.84
N LEU A 115 -4.92 -15.49 0.03
CA LEU A 115 -3.94 -15.74 1.08
C LEU A 115 -4.61 -15.66 2.46
N SER A 116 -4.73 -16.78 3.15
CA SER A 116 -5.30 -16.78 4.50
C SER A 116 -4.31 -16.19 5.52
N ASP A 117 -4.82 -15.60 6.59
CA ASP A 117 -3.97 -15.13 7.70
C ASP A 117 -3.12 -16.25 8.27
N GLN A 118 -3.68 -17.45 8.33
CA GLN A 118 -3.01 -18.63 8.81
C GLN A 118 -1.83 -19.02 7.90
N ASP A 119 -1.98 -18.89 6.58
CA ASP A 119 -0.88 -19.14 5.65
C ASP A 119 0.27 -18.14 5.82
N ILE A 120 -0.04 -16.87 6.10
CA ILE A 120 0.98 -15.84 6.38
C ILE A 120 1.72 -16.22 7.67
N ASP A 121 0.98 -16.54 8.72
CA ASP A 121 1.53 -16.85 10.04
C ASP A 121 2.42 -18.10 10.04
N ASP A 122 2.03 -19.13 9.28
CA ASP A 122 2.71 -20.42 9.25
C ASP A 122 3.89 -20.47 8.28
N LYS A 123 3.80 -19.77 7.13
CA LYS A 123 4.76 -19.94 6.03
C LYS A 123 5.66 -18.73 5.82
N VAL A 124 5.19 -17.53 6.13
CA VAL A 124 5.89 -16.28 5.78
C VAL A 124 6.63 -15.70 7.00
N ILE A 125 6.09 -15.87 8.21
CA ILE A 125 6.73 -15.33 9.41
C ILE A 125 7.93 -16.20 9.81
N SER A 126 9.12 -15.59 9.85
CA SER A 126 10.37 -16.25 10.26
C SER A 126 10.76 -15.96 11.70
N ARG A 127 10.48 -14.75 12.19
CA ARG A 127 10.80 -14.30 13.55
C ARG A 127 9.70 -13.39 14.07
N ARG A 128 9.47 -13.44 15.38
CA ARG A 128 8.53 -12.59 16.11
C ARG A 128 9.24 -11.98 17.32
N TYR A 129 8.93 -10.74 17.59
CA TYR A 129 9.31 -10.02 18.80
C TYR A 129 8.07 -9.33 19.35
N GLU A 130 7.92 -9.39 20.66
CA GLU A 130 6.90 -8.68 21.41
C GLU A 130 7.58 -8.12 22.65
N GLY A 131 7.37 -6.82 22.90
CA GLY A 131 7.96 -6.20 24.05
C GLY A 131 7.40 -4.82 24.36
N PRO A 132 7.72 -4.31 25.55
CA PRO A 132 7.35 -2.96 25.94
C PRO A 132 8.23 -1.93 25.22
N VAL A 133 7.66 -0.75 24.97
CA VAL A 133 8.36 0.43 24.47
C VAL A 133 7.95 1.63 25.31
N THR A 134 8.89 2.53 25.62
CA THR A 134 8.59 3.72 26.41
C THR A 134 8.39 4.92 25.49
N VAL A 135 7.23 5.57 25.55
CA VAL A 135 6.89 6.75 24.74
C VAL A 135 6.44 7.87 25.67
N GLY A 136 7.15 9.00 25.67
CA GLY A 136 6.79 10.13 26.52
C GLY A 136 6.72 9.82 28.03
N GLY A 137 7.44 8.79 28.49
CA GLY A 137 7.41 8.31 29.88
C GLY A 137 6.33 7.27 30.20
N GLU A 138 5.46 6.93 29.25
CA GLU A 138 4.47 5.85 29.39
C GLU A 138 4.96 4.54 28.78
N THR A 139 4.60 3.42 29.39
CA THR A 139 4.89 2.09 28.84
C THR A 139 3.78 1.71 27.85
N LYS A 140 4.17 1.54 26.60
CA LYS A 140 3.35 1.06 25.50
C LYS A 140 3.87 -0.30 25.02
N TYR A 141 3.19 -0.89 24.04
CA TYR A 141 3.54 -2.17 23.47
C TYR A 141 3.95 -2.04 22.01
N GLU A 142 4.90 -2.87 21.59
CA GLU A 142 5.32 -3.02 20.20
C GLU A 142 5.34 -4.52 19.87
N LYS A 143 4.86 -4.86 18.68
CA LYS A 143 5.05 -6.18 18.09
C LYS A 143 5.73 -6.06 16.74
N VAL A 144 6.75 -6.87 16.52
CA VAL A 144 7.55 -6.85 15.30
C VAL A 144 7.62 -8.26 14.74
N VAL A 145 7.40 -8.41 13.44
CA VAL A 145 7.59 -9.67 12.74
C VAL A 145 8.52 -9.51 11.55
N GLN A 146 9.35 -10.52 11.32
CA GLN A 146 10.16 -10.62 10.12
C GLN A 146 9.49 -11.60 9.16
N LEU A 147 9.04 -11.07 8.02
CA LEU A 147 8.53 -11.84 6.90
C LEU A 147 9.72 -12.32 6.05
N ALA A 148 9.79 -13.61 5.76
CA ALA A 148 10.78 -14.22 4.90
C ALA A 148 10.09 -14.85 3.68
N PHE A 149 10.31 -14.26 2.51
CA PHE A 149 9.80 -14.75 1.24
C PHE A 149 10.85 -15.65 0.58
N THR A 150 10.78 -16.93 0.92
CA THR A 150 11.61 -17.97 0.29
C THR A 150 11.28 -18.12 -1.19
N PRO A 151 12.18 -18.72 -2.01
CA PRO A 151 11.91 -18.98 -3.43
C PRO A 151 10.59 -19.72 -3.66
N LYS A 152 10.28 -20.70 -2.82
CA LYS A 152 9.03 -21.46 -2.88
C LYS A 152 7.79 -20.58 -2.71
N ILE A 153 7.83 -19.62 -1.78
CA ILE A 153 6.72 -18.69 -1.55
C ILE A 153 6.60 -17.73 -2.73
N ARG A 154 7.71 -17.26 -3.29
CA ARG A 154 7.69 -16.43 -4.50
C ARG A 154 7.08 -17.17 -5.69
N ASP A 155 7.44 -18.43 -5.90
CA ASP A 155 6.87 -19.26 -6.96
C ASP A 155 5.35 -19.40 -6.80
N GLN A 156 4.86 -19.58 -5.58
CA GLN A 156 3.43 -19.61 -5.27
C GLN A 156 2.75 -18.27 -5.58
N ILE A 157 3.38 -17.15 -5.23
CA ILE A 157 2.87 -15.81 -5.56
C ILE A 157 2.79 -15.62 -7.08
N HIS A 158 3.83 -16.03 -7.82
CA HIS A 158 3.83 -15.98 -9.28
C HIS A 158 2.75 -16.87 -9.91
N GLU A 159 2.55 -18.07 -9.37
CA GLU A 159 1.50 -18.99 -9.85
C GLU A 159 0.10 -18.43 -9.59
N ALA A 160 -0.14 -17.90 -8.39
CA ALA A 160 -1.39 -17.22 -8.04
C ALA A 160 -1.66 -16.02 -8.98
N ALA A 161 -0.64 -15.20 -9.25
CA ALA A 161 -0.73 -14.07 -10.16
C ALA A 161 -1.10 -14.49 -11.59
N ARG A 162 -0.48 -15.56 -12.13
CA ARG A 162 -0.84 -16.11 -13.45
C ARG A 162 -2.29 -16.58 -13.50
N GLY A 163 -2.79 -17.19 -12.42
CA GLY A 163 -4.17 -17.63 -12.31
C GLY A 163 -5.17 -16.48 -12.43
N ILE A 164 -4.88 -15.33 -11.82
CA ILE A 164 -5.69 -14.11 -11.90
C ILE A 164 -5.70 -13.57 -13.33
N GLU A 165 -4.54 -13.51 -13.99
CA GLU A 165 -4.44 -13.01 -15.35
C GLU A 165 -5.24 -13.87 -16.35
N VAL A 166 -5.18 -15.20 -16.21
CA VAL A 166 -5.98 -16.11 -17.04
C VAL A 166 -7.48 -15.86 -16.82
N ARG A 167 -7.94 -15.75 -15.56
CA ARG A 167 -9.34 -15.46 -15.26
C ARG A 167 -9.82 -14.14 -15.87
N ARG A 168 -8.98 -13.10 -15.84
CA ARG A 168 -9.29 -11.82 -16.46
C ARG A 168 -9.43 -11.92 -17.97
N ARG A 169 -8.51 -12.60 -18.64
CA ARG A 169 -8.59 -12.82 -20.10
C ARG A 169 -9.86 -13.59 -20.47
N LEU A 170 -10.23 -14.60 -19.69
CA LEU A 170 -11.49 -15.32 -19.86
C LEU A 170 -12.71 -14.42 -19.61
N GLY A 171 -12.70 -13.61 -18.56
CA GLY A 171 -13.77 -12.67 -18.24
C GLY A 171 -13.97 -11.62 -19.34
N PHE A 172 -12.88 -11.08 -19.90
CA PHE A 172 -12.92 -10.16 -21.02
C PHE A 172 -13.48 -10.81 -22.28
N LEU A 173 -13.04 -12.03 -22.62
CA LEU A 173 -13.58 -12.78 -23.76
C LEU A 173 -15.06 -13.10 -23.60
N ALA A 174 -15.48 -13.51 -22.40
CA ALA A 174 -16.89 -13.76 -22.09
C ALA A 174 -17.73 -12.48 -22.24
N PHE A 175 -17.25 -11.36 -21.68
CA PHE A 175 -17.91 -10.07 -21.79
C PHE A 175 -18.01 -9.61 -23.26
N ALA A 176 -16.90 -9.66 -24.01
CA ALA A 176 -16.87 -9.31 -25.42
C ALA A 176 -17.82 -10.18 -26.26
N GLY A 177 -17.89 -11.49 -25.95
CA GLY A 177 -18.83 -12.41 -26.59
C GLY A 177 -20.30 -12.05 -26.32
N VAL A 178 -20.65 -11.73 -25.06
CA VAL A 178 -22.01 -11.31 -24.69
C VAL A 178 -22.38 -9.98 -25.36
N VAL A 179 -21.47 -8.99 -25.34
CA VAL A 179 -21.73 -7.69 -25.99
C VAL A 179 -21.86 -7.85 -27.50
N GLY A 180 -20.96 -8.60 -28.14
CA GLY A 180 -20.99 -8.84 -29.58
C GLY A 180 -22.26 -9.57 -30.02
N THR A 181 -22.66 -10.62 -29.30
CA THR A 181 -23.91 -11.35 -29.59
C THR A 181 -25.15 -10.47 -29.37
N THR A 182 -25.18 -9.69 -28.29
CA THR A 182 -26.28 -8.74 -28.03
C THR A 182 -26.41 -7.69 -29.13
N LEU A 183 -25.30 -7.10 -29.58
CA LEU A 183 -25.30 -6.14 -30.70
C LEU A 183 -25.76 -6.77 -32.01
N LEU A 184 -25.36 -8.01 -32.30
CA LEU A 184 -25.79 -8.76 -33.48
C LEU A 184 -27.30 -9.03 -33.47
N VAL A 185 -27.86 -9.44 -32.33
CA VAL A 185 -29.30 -9.70 -32.19
C VAL A 185 -30.09 -8.39 -32.36
N CYS A 186 -29.66 -7.32 -31.70
CA CYS A 186 -30.32 -6.01 -31.80
C CYS A 186 -30.27 -5.45 -33.24
N SER A 187 -29.10 -5.51 -33.89
CA SER A 187 -28.94 -5.03 -35.26
C SER A 187 -29.74 -5.85 -36.27
N SER A 188 -29.79 -7.19 -36.12
CA SER A 188 -30.61 -8.07 -36.95
C SER A 188 -32.11 -7.76 -36.81
N GLY A 189 -32.58 -7.49 -35.60
CA GLY A 189 -33.96 -7.07 -35.34
C GLY A 189 -34.30 -5.74 -36.03
N LEU A 190 -33.43 -4.74 -35.91
CA LEU A 190 -33.60 -3.44 -36.56
C LEU A 190 -33.58 -3.55 -38.09
N LEU A 191 -32.65 -4.32 -38.66
CA LEU A 191 -32.59 -4.60 -40.10
C LEU A 191 -33.85 -5.32 -40.60
N GLY A 192 -34.38 -6.27 -39.84
CA GLY A 192 -35.64 -6.95 -40.17
C GLY A 192 -36.85 -6.00 -40.20
N ILE A 193 -36.94 -5.06 -39.25
CA ILE A 193 -38.00 -4.04 -39.23
C ILE A 193 -37.84 -3.07 -40.40
N ALA A 194 -36.61 -2.62 -40.68
CA ALA A 194 -36.32 -1.73 -41.80
C ALA A 194 -36.65 -2.39 -43.15
N SER A 195 -36.23 -3.65 -43.35
CA SER A 195 -36.53 -4.45 -44.54
C SER A 195 -38.03 -4.59 -44.76
N ARG A 196 -38.81 -4.94 -43.73
CA ARG A 196 -40.28 -5.05 -43.82
C ARG A 196 -40.95 -3.72 -44.20
N ARG A 197 -40.44 -2.59 -43.75
CA ARG A 197 -40.96 -1.26 -44.11
C ARG A 197 -40.66 -0.90 -45.56
N VAL A 198 -39.49 -1.27 -46.08
CA VAL A 198 -39.12 -1.05 -47.49
C VAL A 198 -39.97 -1.93 -48.41
N SER A 199 -40.10 -3.23 -48.13
CA SER A 199 -40.92 -4.13 -48.96
C SER A 199 -42.40 -3.71 -49.03
N ARG A 200 -42.98 -3.18 -47.94
CA ARG A 200 -44.35 -2.64 -47.94
C ARG A 200 -44.51 -1.37 -48.79
N ARG A 201 -43.46 -0.55 -48.94
CA ARG A 201 -43.50 0.64 -49.81
C ARG A 201 -43.38 0.28 -51.28
N THR A 202 -42.53 -0.68 -51.65
CA THR A 202 -42.40 -1.14 -53.04
C THR A 202 -43.59 -1.97 -53.53
N ALA A 203 -44.28 -2.72 -52.65
CA ALA A 203 -45.49 -3.46 -53.00
C ALA A 203 -46.75 -2.57 -53.16
N ALA A 204 -46.65 -1.28 -52.86
CA ALA A 204 -47.74 -0.30 -52.95
C ALA A 204 -47.63 0.62 -54.19
N ILE A 205 -46.71 0.33 -55.11
CA ILE A 205 -46.60 1.03 -56.40
C ILE A 205 -47.13 0.05 -57.47
N PRO A 206 -48.26 0.35 -58.15
CA PRO A 206 -48.80 -0.47 -59.24
C PRO A 206 -47.95 -0.41 -60.51
#